data_AF-A0A3M1X3F6-F1
#
_entry.id   AF-A0A3M1X3F6-F1
#
_cell.length_a   1.000
_cell.length_b   1.000
_cell.length_c   1.000
_cell.angle_alpha   90.00
_cell.angle_beta   90.00
_cell.angle_gamma   90.00
#
_symmetry.space_group_name_H-M   'P 1'
#
loop_
_entity.id
_entity.type
_entity.pdbx_description
1 polymer ?
#
loop_
_entity_poly.entity_id
_entity_poly.type
_entity_poly.pdbx_seq_one_letter_code
_entity_poly.pdbx_strand_id
1 'polypeptide(L)'
;MTPDATVSVPLEGKPYDIFIGKELDSFLKEWLLRIYPGRKFFVIVDDYVFSLYEKDLERLLEGLESSLLSLPVSEEGKNHETLFRIYDFLMDGGADRSSVLLLVGGGVLGDVGGFAAATYMRGVNFVQIPTTLLAQVDSSVGGKTGVNYRDGKNFIGAFHQPSGVFIDVRYLRTLDERNLRSGLAEIIKAGLIGDRTIIDLLKGRKYEEVTGDDTLLVELIRKSVEFKVKVVLEDEREERGVRQVLNFGHTVGHAIEEATGYGRFLHGEAVAVGMAIETQMAVRAGLAAEETRNVLLGLLEDMGFDFLPEDVDYSASYLLFGKDKKKSTDTLLVPVLREIGRVEVREFSLSEFERLAAESLDFLRSFKQLSIGARLQGEAREDVESLERLGRFGDAENLLRKYLQKDPKDERLLLILARLLRKQKRFTESLSVLDEILARNPSCQEAVELRKTVEEEALKEEEITATQPSSSERLVSLGEEVYEIDTAHEGEAGEEEEGEEYPPEEEEGEGIPVYTVPMAEMLLARGEPEKAREVVERILRENPHDRRAENLLLKIREMEEKFSKVQNVIDKLERFRERIREVFR
;
A
#
# COMPACT_ATOMS: atom_id res chain seq x y z
N MET A 1 3.98 0.56 -32.29
CA MET A 1 4.09 1.77 -31.45
C MET A 1 5.54 1.89 -31.03
N THR A 2 6.07 3.10 -30.93
CA THR A 2 7.42 3.36 -30.42
C THR A 2 7.34 3.56 -28.90
N PRO A 3 8.41 3.27 -28.15
CA PRO A 3 8.46 3.60 -26.73
C PRO A 3 8.33 5.12 -26.53
N ASP A 4 7.74 5.52 -25.40
CA ASP A 4 7.59 6.92 -25.00
C ASP A 4 8.94 7.55 -24.63
N ALA A 5 9.84 6.76 -24.05
CA ALA A 5 11.22 7.15 -23.76
C ALA A 5 12.21 6.00 -23.97
N THR A 6 13.47 6.36 -24.20
CA THR A 6 14.58 5.39 -24.29
C THR A 6 15.79 5.94 -23.54
N VAL A 7 16.34 5.13 -22.62
CA VAL A 7 17.56 5.45 -21.88
C VAL A 7 18.64 4.46 -22.29
N SER A 8 19.73 4.95 -22.88
CA SER A 8 20.85 4.11 -23.30
C SER A 8 21.84 3.88 -22.16
N VAL A 9 22.33 2.65 -22.05
CA VAL A 9 23.36 2.23 -21.08
C VAL A 9 24.64 1.87 -21.84
N PRO A 10 25.57 2.82 -22.05
CA PRO A 10 26.75 2.65 -22.89
C PRO A 10 27.91 1.94 -22.16
N LEU A 11 27.66 0.75 -21.60
CA LEU A 11 28.71 -0.06 -20.97
C LEU A 11 29.65 -0.65 -22.01
N GLU A 12 30.95 -0.65 -21.70
CA GLU A 12 31.97 -1.19 -22.60
C GLU A 12 31.74 -2.68 -22.87
N GLY A 13 31.64 -3.06 -24.14
CA GLY A 13 31.46 -4.44 -24.59
C GLY A 13 30.04 -5.00 -24.50
N LYS A 14 29.14 -4.41 -23.68
CA LYS A 14 27.72 -4.83 -23.56
C LYS A 14 26.77 -3.62 -23.42
N PRO A 15 26.66 -2.76 -24.44
CA PRO A 15 25.67 -1.69 -24.41
C PRO A 15 24.26 -2.28 -24.56
N TYR A 16 23.29 -1.66 -23.89
CA TYR A 16 21.88 -2.00 -24.04
C TYR A 16 21.01 -0.76 -23.84
N ASP A 17 19.77 -0.84 -24.32
CA ASP A 17 18.78 0.22 -24.16
C ASP A 17 17.68 -0.21 -23.18
N ILE A 18 17.13 0.77 -22.48
CA ILE A 18 15.96 0.66 -21.62
C ILE A 18 14.82 1.40 -22.31
N PHE A 19 13.80 0.67 -22.71
CA PHE A 19 12.61 1.19 -23.40
C PHE A 19 11.49 1.36 -22.39
N ILE A 20 10.90 2.55 -22.33
CA ILE A 20 9.90 2.90 -21.33
C ILE A 20 8.66 3.40 -22.04
N GLY A 21 7.50 2.92 -21.66
CA GLY A 21 6.24 3.42 -22.19
C GLY A 21 5.06 2.55 -21.83
N LYS A 22 4.07 2.55 -22.72
CA LYS A 22 2.83 1.80 -22.56
C LYS A 22 2.58 0.87 -23.74
N GLU A 23 2.10 -0.35 -23.45
CA GLU A 23 1.72 -1.34 -24.46
C GLU A 23 2.88 -1.69 -25.42
N LEU A 24 4.03 -2.02 -24.84
CA LEU A 24 5.29 -2.20 -25.58
C LEU A 24 5.39 -3.52 -26.37
N ASP A 25 4.42 -4.44 -26.26
CA ASP A 25 4.49 -5.81 -26.81
C ASP A 25 4.84 -5.85 -28.30
N SER A 26 4.20 -5.00 -29.11
CA SER A 26 4.47 -4.93 -30.55
C SER A 26 5.89 -4.48 -30.86
N PHE A 27 6.39 -3.49 -30.10
CA PHE A 27 7.75 -2.99 -30.23
C PHE A 27 8.78 -4.03 -29.79
N LEU A 28 8.53 -4.68 -28.65
CA LEU A 28 9.36 -5.77 -28.14
C LEU A 28 9.48 -6.89 -29.17
N LYS A 29 8.36 -7.34 -29.76
CA LYS A 29 8.36 -8.38 -30.80
C LYS A 29 9.19 -8.00 -32.01
N GLU A 30 9.02 -6.79 -32.53
CA GLU A 30 9.80 -6.28 -33.67
C GLU A 30 11.30 -6.21 -33.31
N TRP A 31 11.62 -5.74 -32.11
CA TRP A 31 12.98 -5.66 -31.61
C TRP A 31 13.62 -7.05 -31.49
N LEU A 32 12.92 -8.03 -30.92
CA LEU A 32 13.41 -9.40 -30.78
C LEU A 32 13.70 -10.04 -32.14
N LEU A 33 12.79 -9.90 -33.11
CA LEU A 33 12.97 -10.44 -34.47
C LEU A 33 14.14 -9.79 -35.21
N ARG A 34 14.40 -8.52 -34.94
CA ARG A 34 15.48 -7.76 -35.58
C ARG A 34 16.86 -8.07 -34.97
N ILE A 35 16.94 -8.14 -33.64
CA ILE A 35 18.21 -8.34 -32.92
C ILE A 35 18.60 -9.83 -32.86
N TYR A 36 17.61 -10.72 -32.79
CA TYR A 36 17.81 -12.17 -32.66
C TYR A 36 17.07 -12.96 -33.75
N PRO A 37 17.38 -12.74 -35.04
CA PRO A 37 16.70 -13.42 -36.14
C PRO A 37 16.92 -14.94 -36.06
N GLY A 38 15.82 -15.70 -36.08
CA GLY A 38 15.83 -17.17 -36.07
C GLY A 38 16.36 -17.80 -34.78
N ARG A 39 16.33 -17.07 -33.65
CA ARG A 39 16.71 -17.61 -32.34
C ARG A 39 15.50 -18.15 -31.59
N LYS A 40 15.77 -19.07 -30.67
CA LYS A 40 14.78 -19.60 -29.73
C LYS A 40 14.65 -18.70 -28.50
N PHE A 41 13.43 -18.41 -28.11
CA PHE A 41 13.10 -17.61 -26.94
C PHE A 41 12.57 -18.49 -25.81
N PHE A 42 13.09 -18.30 -24.61
CA PHE A 42 12.66 -19.00 -23.41
C PHE A 42 12.06 -17.99 -22.44
N VAL A 43 10.74 -18.00 -22.33
CA VAL A 43 9.98 -17.07 -21.51
C VAL A 43 9.84 -17.64 -20.12
N ILE A 44 10.26 -16.89 -19.12
CA ILE A 44 10.06 -17.21 -17.72
C ILE A 44 9.22 -16.10 -17.14
N VAL A 45 8.06 -16.46 -16.61
CA VAL A 45 7.05 -15.51 -16.12
C VAL A 45 6.62 -15.88 -14.71
N ASP A 46 6.34 -14.87 -13.89
CA ASP A 46 5.73 -15.06 -12.58
C ASP A 46 4.27 -15.55 -12.71
N ASP A 47 3.86 -16.52 -11.89
CA ASP A 47 2.51 -17.12 -11.93
C ASP A 47 1.36 -16.10 -11.83
N TYR A 48 1.49 -15.07 -10.98
CA TYR A 48 0.46 -14.04 -10.86
C TYR A 48 0.40 -13.19 -12.14
N VAL A 49 1.56 -12.78 -12.66
CA VAL A 49 1.65 -12.04 -13.92
C VAL A 49 1.08 -12.86 -15.08
N PHE A 50 1.43 -14.14 -15.17
CA PHE A 50 0.90 -15.04 -16.21
C PHE A 50 -0.63 -15.12 -16.13
N SER A 51 -1.20 -15.31 -14.93
CA SER A 51 -2.66 -15.40 -14.76
C SER A 51 -3.42 -14.14 -15.19
N LEU A 52 -2.79 -12.97 -15.12
CA LEU A 52 -3.38 -11.68 -15.49
C LEU A 52 -3.17 -11.34 -16.97
N TYR A 53 -2.04 -11.74 -17.55
CA TYR A 53 -1.58 -11.30 -18.87
C TYR A 53 -1.35 -12.44 -19.87
N GLU A 54 -1.83 -13.65 -19.61
CA GLU A 54 -1.69 -14.85 -20.47
C GLU A 54 -1.97 -14.52 -21.94
N LYS A 55 -3.12 -13.93 -22.24
CA LYS A 55 -3.53 -13.60 -23.61
C LYS A 55 -2.63 -12.58 -24.29
N ASP A 56 -2.07 -11.63 -23.53
CA ASP A 56 -1.15 -10.64 -24.10
C ASP A 56 0.21 -11.28 -24.37
N LEU A 57 0.68 -12.17 -23.50
CA LEU A 57 1.88 -12.98 -23.71
C LEU A 57 1.73 -13.92 -24.91
N GLU A 58 0.60 -14.61 -25.06
CA GLU A 58 0.33 -15.45 -26.24
C GLU A 58 0.46 -14.66 -27.54
N ARG A 59 -0.12 -13.45 -27.60
CA ARG A 59 -0.01 -12.55 -28.78
C ARG A 59 1.41 -12.07 -29.02
N LEU A 60 2.15 -11.73 -27.95
CA LEU A 60 3.56 -11.34 -28.04
C LEU A 60 4.38 -12.48 -28.67
N LEU A 61 4.15 -13.71 -28.22
CA LEU A 61 4.92 -14.89 -28.61
C LEU A 61 4.49 -15.52 -29.93
N GLU A 62 3.30 -15.21 -30.44
CA GLU A 62 2.79 -15.72 -31.70
C GLU A 62 3.81 -15.52 -32.85
N GLY A 63 4.22 -16.59 -33.52
CA GLY A 63 5.20 -16.51 -34.61
C GLY A 63 6.66 -16.38 -34.17
N LEU A 64 6.96 -16.37 -32.88
CA LEU A 64 8.30 -16.59 -32.34
C LEU A 64 8.51 -18.07 -32.04
N GLU A 65 9.70 -18.61 -32.34
CA GLU A 65 10.09 -19.93 -31.84
C GLU A 65 10.36 -19.82 -30.34
N SER A 66 9.37 -20.15 -29.53
CA SER A 66 9.40 -19.89 -28.09
C SER A 66 8.85 -21.03 -27.25
N SER A 67 9.30 -21.09 -26.00
CA SER A 67 8.76 -21.93 -24.92
C SER A 67 8.52 -21.07 -23.69
N LEU A 68 7.51 -21.39 -22.90
CA LEU A 68 7.13 -20.61 -21.72
C LEU A 68 7.12 -21.49 -20.46
N LEU A 69 7.71 -20.97 -19.40
CA LEU A 69 7.64 -21.49 -18.04
C LEU A 69 7.02 -20.43 -17.13
N SER A 70 5.89 -20.77 -16.53
CA SER A 70 5.34 -20.03 -15.40
C SER A 70 5.83 -20.66 -14.11
N LEU A 71 6.29 -19.86 -13.15
CA LEU A 71 6.66 -20.33 -11.82
C LEU A 71 6.29 -19.33 -10.73
N PRO A 72 6.01 -19.79 -9.49
CA PRO A 72 5.71 -18.89 -8.38
C PRO A 72 6.99 -18.20 -7.93
N VAL A 73 6.99 -16.87 -7.89
CA VAL A 73 8.15 -16.08 -7.48
C VAL A 73 7.86 -15.42 -6.14
N SER A 74 8.77 -15.61 -5.19
CA SER A 74 8.77 -14.93 -3.89
C SER A 74 10.20 -14.77 -3.38
N GLU A 75 10.42 -13.89 -2.42
CA GLU A 75 11.74 -13.72 -1.81
C GLU A 75 12.25 -15.03 -1.16
N GLU A 76 11.35 -15.85 -0.62
CA GLU A 76 11.66 -17.21 -0.13
C GLU A 76 12.04 -18.16 -1.27
N GLY A 77 11.36 -18.04 -2.41
CA GLY A 77 11.63 -18.78 -3.64
C GLY A 77 12.88 -18.32 -4.39
N LYS A 78 13.54 -17.25 -3.94
CA LYS A 78 14.78 -16.72 -4.54
C LYS A 78 15.99 -17.56 -4.16
N ASN A 79 16.02 -18.82 -4.55
CA ASN A 79 16.99 -19.80 -4.09
C ASN A 79 17.42 -20.76 -5.22
N HIS A 80 18.29 -21.71 -4.87
CA HIS A 80 18.85 -22.69 -5.80
C HIS A 80 17.83 -23.66 -6.42
N GLU A 81 16.70 -23.94 -5.75
CA GLU A 81 15.67 -24.83 -6.28
C GLU A 81 14.97 -24.18 -7.48
N THR A 82 14.60 -22.91 -7.35
CA THR A 82 14.04 -22.12 -8.47
C THR A 82 15.05 -22.00 -9.61
N LEU A 83 16.32 -21.77 -9.30
CA LEU A 83 17.39 -21.73 -10.30
C LEU A 83 17.49 -23.03 -11.11
N PHE A 84 17.43 -24.19 -10.44
CA PHE A 84 17.49 -25.49 -11.11
C PHE A 84 16.24 -25.80 -11.93
N ARG A 85 15.05 -25.39 -11.48
CA ARG A 85 13.83 -25.47 -12.30
C ARG A 85 13.95 -24.70 -13.61
N ILE A 86 14.60 -23.53 -13.57
CA ILE A 86 14.88 -22.76 -14.79
C ILE A 86 15.84 -23.54 -15.70
N TYR A 87 16.91 -24.14 -15.16
CA TYR A 87 17.82 -24.93 -15.99
C TYR A 87 17.17 -26.17 -16.60
N ASP A 88 16.34 -26.89 -15.85
CA ASP A 88 15.61 -28.07 -16.34
C ASP A 88 14.73 -27.67 -17.53
N PHE A 89 13.97 -26.59 -17.40
CA PHE A 89 13.18 -26.03 -18.50
C PHE A 89 14.01 -25.65 -19.73
N LEU A 90 15.16 -25.00 -19.54
CA LEU A 90 16.06 -24.65 -20.63
C LEU A 90 16.63 -25.90 -21.31
N MET A 91 17.05 -26.92 -20.55
CA MET A 91 17.62 -28.15 -21.10
C MET A 91 16.56 -28.97 -21.86
N ASP A 92 15.39 -29.15 -21.27
CA ASP A 92 14.29 -29.94 -21.84
C ASP A 92 13.73 -29.29 -23.11
N GLY A 93 13.67 -27.95 -23.15
CA GLY A 93 13.29 -27.21 -24.36
C GLY A 93 14.42 -27.07 -25.40
N GLY A 94 15.60 -27.64 -25.14
CA GLY A 94 16.73 -27.65 -26.07
C GLY A 94 17.35 -26.27 -26.29
N ALA A 95 17.47 -25.47 -25.23
CA ALA A 95 18.17 -24.19 -25.23
C ALA A 95 19.67 -24.38 -25.48
N ASP A 96 20.22 -23.54 -26.34
CA ASP A 96 21.64 -23.49 -26.67
C ASP A 96 22.26 -22.12 -26.34
N ARG A 97 23.55 -21.93 -26.64
CA ARG A 97 24.29 -20.67 -26.36
C ARG A 97 23.73 -19.45 -27.08
N SER A 98 22.91 -19.64 -28.11
CA SER A 98 22.31 -18.55 -28.89
C SER A 98 20.88 -18.23 -28.49
N SER A 99 20.31 -19.03 -27.57
CA SER A 99 18.97 -18.83 -27.04
C SER A 99 18.90 -17.54 -26.20
N VAL A 100 17.69 -16.98 -26.12
CA VAL A 100 17.43 -15.73 -25.42
C VAL A 100 16.36 -15.95 -24.36
N LEU A 101 16.66 -15.58 -23.12
CA LEU A 101 15.68 -15.64 -22.02
C LEU A 101 14.86 -14.35 -21.98
N LEU A 102 13.54 -14.45 -21.86
CA LEU A 102 12.65 -13.31 -21.62
C LEU A 102 12.12 -13.43 -20.18
N LEU A 103 12.50 -12.49 -19.31
CA LEU A 103 12.14 -12.51 -17.89
C LEU A 103 10.99 -11.53 -17.63
N VAL A 104 9.79 -12.05 -17.39
CA VAL A 104 8.56 -11.26 -17.21
C VAL A 104 8.10 -11.33 -15.75
N GLY A 105 8.49 -10.35 -14.93
CA GLY A 105 8.16 -10.36 -13.50
C GLY A 105 8.81 -9.25 -12.70
N GLY A 106 8.68 -9.31 -11.38
CA GLY A 106 9.33 -8.38 -10.46
C GLY A 106 10.83 -8.65 -10.28
N GLY A 107 11.46 -7.94 -9.34
CA GLY A 107 12.91 -7.97 -9.14
C GLY A 107 13.47 -9.34 -8.75
N VAL A 108 12.69 -10.13 -8.00
CA VAL A 108 13.08 -11.50 -7.64
C VAL A 108 13.27 -12.37 -8.88
N LEU A 109 12.36 -12.32 -9.85
CA LEU A 109 12.47 -13.08 -11.09
C LEU A 109 13.63 -12.57 -11.94
N GLY A 110 13.79 -11.25 -12.01
CA GLY A 110 14.92 -10.61 -12.70
C GLY A 110 16.27 -11.10 -12.16
N ASP A 111 16.40 -11.22 -10.84
CA ASP A 111 17.63 -11.66 -10.19
C ASP A 111 17.92 -13.14 -10.41
N VAL A 112 16.96 -14.04 -10.14
CA VAL A 112 17.18 -15.49 -10.29
C VAL A 112 17.30 -15.88 -11.77
N GLY A 113 16.47 -15.29 -12.64
CA GLY A 113 16.49 -15.53 -14.08
C GLY A 113 17.73 -14.93 -14.74
N GLY A 114 18.17 -13.74 -14.32
CA GLY A 114 19.41 -13.14 -14.77
C GLY A 114 20.63 -13.95 -14.35
N PHE A 115 20.62 -14.52 -13.13
CA PHE A 115 21.68 -15.39 -12.66
C PHE A 115 21.69 -16.71 -13.42
N ALA A 116 20.51 -17.28 -13.70
CA ALA A 116 20.36 -18.43 -14.60
C ALA A 116 20.98 -18.14 -15.97
N ALA A 117 20.68 -16.98 -16.56
CA ALA A 117 21.25 -16.55 -17.84
C ALA A 117 22.78 -16.40 -17.78
N ALA A 118 23.33 -15.90 -16.68
CA ALA A 118 24.77 -15.71 -16.50
C ALA A 118 25.55 -17.05 -16.46
N THR A 119 24.91 -18.11 -15.96
CA THR A 119 25.56 -19.36 -15.58
C THR A 119 25.22 -20.52 -16.51
N TYR A 120 24.02 -20.53 -17.08
CA TYR A 120 23.61 -21.52 -18.07
C TYR A 120 24.53 -21.44 -19.30
N MET A 121 25.14 -22.57 -19.66
CA MET A 121 26.18 -22.65 -20.69
C MET A 121 27.31 -21.62 -20.59
N ARG A 122 27.57 -21.10 -19.38
CA ARG A 122 28.54 -20.01 -19.09
C ARG A 122 28.15 -18.63 -19.67
N GLY A 123 26.86 -18.41 -19.92
CA GLY A 123 26.33 -17.13 -20.36
C GLY A 123 25.46 -17.28 -21.61
N VAL A 124 24.20 -16.88 -21.48
CA VAL A 124 23.25 -16.67 -22.57
C VAL A 124 22.66 -15.26 -22.49
N ASN A 125 22.05 -14.81 -23.59
CA ASN A 125 21.40 -13.51 -23.65
C ASN A 125 20.08 -13.54 -22.87
N PHE A 126 19.70 -12.41 -22.30
CA PHE A 126 18.40 -12.26 -21.66
C PHE A 126 17.87 -10.84 -21.79
N VAL A 127 16.55 -10.70 -21.73
CA VAL A 127 15.81 -9.44 -21.77
C VAL A 127 14.95 -9.36 -20.52
N GLN A 128 14.94 -8.20 -19.86
CA GLN A 128 14.08 -7.95 -18.70
C GLN A 128 12.80 -7.24 -19.10
N ILE A 129 11.67 -7.72 -18.59
CA ILE A 129 10.34 -7.12 -18.74
C ILE A 129 9.77 -6.94 -17.32
N PRO A 130 10.25 -5.91 -16.59
CA PRO A 130 9.91 -5.70 -15.18
C PRO A 130 8.44 -5.30 -14.98
N THR A 131 7.72 -6.04 -14.14
CA THR A 131 6.27 -5.83 -13.91
C THR A 131 5.91 -5.14 -12.59
N THR A 132 6.89 -4.95 -11.70
CA THR A 132 6.71 -4.19 -10.44
C THR A 132 7.41 -2.84 -10.55
N LEU A 133 6.86 -1.78 -9.94
CA LEU A 133 7.50 -0.45 -10.00
C LEU A 133 8.93 -0.47 -9.44
N LEU A 134 9.15 -1.19 -8.34
CA LEU A 134 10.50 -1.38 -7.76
C LEU A 134 11.49 -1.94 -8.79
N ALA A 135 11.09 -2.97 -9.53
CA ALA A 135 11.95 -3.54 -10.57
C ALA A 135 12.17 -2.58 -11.76
N GLN A 136 11.16 -1.79 -12.12
CA GLN A 136 11.24 -0.83 -13.22
C GLN A 136 12.23 0.31 -12.93
N VAL A 137 12.32 0.77 -11.69
CA VAL A 137 13.20 1.90 -11.33
C VAL A 137 14.53 1.50 -10.74
N ASP A 138 14.63 0.28 -10.21
CA ASP A 138 15.81 -0.20 -9.51
C ASP A 138 16.31 -1.54 -10.07
N SER A 139 15.77 -2.68 -9.66
CA SER A 139 16.46 -3.98 -9.85
C SER A 139 16.72 -4.41 -11.29
N SER A 140 15.98 -3.91 -12.28
CA SER A 140 16.23 -4.22 -13.70
C SER A 140 17.47 -3.52 -14.29
N VAL A 141 18.08 -2.60 -13.54
CA VAL A 141 19.21 -1.78 -13.99
C VAL A 141 20.46 -2.05 -13.13
N GLY A 142 21.60 -2.28 -13.77
CA GLY A 142 22.90 -2.44 -13.10
C GLY A 142 23.50 -3.85 -13.15
N GLY A 143 22.75 -4.84 -13.67
CA GLY A 143 23.26 -6.18 -13.98
C GLY A 143 23.59 -7.05 -12.78
N LYS A 144 23.23 -6.63 -11.55
CA LYS A 144 23.31 -7.49 -10.38
C LYS A 144 22.23 -8.57 -10.49
N THR A 145 22.64 -9.82 -10.39
CA THR A 145 21.74 -10.97 -10.44
C THR A 145 22.17 -11.96 -9.36
N GLY A 146 21.23 -12.74 -8.82
CA GLY A 146 21.61 -13.69 -7.79
C GLY A 146 20.46 -14.40 -7.08
N VAL A 147 20.85 -15.20 -6.11
CA VAL A 147 19.96 -15.98 -5.24
C VAL A 147 20.37 -15.81 -3.78
N ASN A 148 19.41 -16.01 -2.89
CA ASN A 148 19.62 -16.07 -1.46
C ASN A 148 20.20 -17.43 -1.07
N TYR A 149 21.00 -17.46 0.00
CA TYR A 149 21.56 -18.69 0.55
C TYR A 149 21.52 -18.66 2.09
N ARG A 150 20.76 -19.58 2.68
CA ARG A 150 20.43 -19.58 4.12
C ARG A 150 19.82 -18.22 4.50
N ASP A 151 20.33 -17.57 5.54
CA ASP A 151 19.87 -16.25 6.00
C ASP A 151 20.51 -15.09 5.22
N GLY A 152 21.42 -15.38 4.27
CA GLY A 152 22.11 -14.35 3.47
C GLY A 152 21.34 -13.99 2.20
N LYS A 153 20.90 -12.72 2.09
CA LYS A 153 20.31 -12.17 0.86
C LYS A 153 21.38 -11.86 -0.19
N ASN A 154 21.14 -12.24 -1.45
CA ASN A 154 21.97 -11.91 -2.62
C ASN A 154 23.48 -12.26 -2.51
N PHE A 155 23.86 -13.19 -1.63
CA PHE A 155 25.28 -13.54 -1.43
C PHE A 155 25.88 -14.33 -2.59
N ILE A 156 25.06 -15.02 -3.38
CA ILE A 156 25.50 -15.82 -4.53
C ILE A 156 24.90 -15.19 -5.78
N GLY A 157 25.75 -14.74 -6.70
CA GLY A 157 25.29 -14.00 -7.86
C GLY A 157 26.35 -13.74 -8.92
N ALA A 158 25.98 -12.98 -9.92
CA ALA A 158 26.85 -12.52 -11.00
C ALA A 158 26.48 -11.12 -11.45
N PHE A 159 27.49 -10.36 -11.90
CA PHE A 159 27.29 -9.17 -12.72
C PHE A 159 27.08 -9.61 -14.17
N HIS A 160 25.83 -9.60 -14.65
CA HIS A 160 25.45 -9.99 -16.01
C HIS A 160 24.40 -9.03 -16.56
N GLN A 161 24.80 -8.22 -17.54
CA GLN A 161 23.94 -7.19 -18.14
C GLN A 161 22.89 -7.81 -19.07
N PRO A 162 21.65 -7.29 -19.06
CA PRO A 162 20.62 -7.67 -20.03
C PRO A 162 20.98 -7.16 -21.43
N SER A 163 20.32 -7.73 -22.43
CA SER A 163 20.40 -7.26 -23.82
C SER A 163 19.43 -6.10 -24.11
N GLY A 164 18.43 -5.92 -23.26
CA GLY A 164 17.47 -4.82 -23.28
C GLY A 164 16.52 -4.93 -22.09
N VAL A 165 15.92 -3.81 -21.70
CA VAL A 165 14.91 -3.73 -20.64
C VAL A 165 13.66 -3.06 -21.19
N PHE A 166 12.49 -3.65 -20.99
CA PHE A 166 11.21 -3.17 -21.52
C PHE A 166 10.25 -2.88 -20.37
N ILE A 167 10.14 -1.60 -20.02
CA ILE A 167 9.32 -1.08 -18.93
C ILE A 167 7.97 -0.66 -19.51
N ASP A 168 6.95 -1.50 -19.33
CA ASP A 168 5.56 -1.20 -19.69
C ASP A 168 4.77 -0.82 -18.42
N VAL A 169 4.30 0.43 -18.34
CA VAL A 169 3.55 0.91 -17.16
C VAL A 169 2.17 0.26 -17.03
N ARG A 170 1.67 -0.43 -18.07
CA ARG A 170 0.42 -1.20 -17.99
C ARG A 170 0.45 -2.27 -16.90
N TYR A 171 1.61 -2.84 -16.57
CA TYR A 171 1.74 -3.82 -15.49
C TYR A 171 1.43 -3.22 -14.12
N LEU A 172 1.68 -1.92 -13.92
CA LEU A 172 1.46 -1.25 -12.64
C LEU A 172 -0.02 -1.10 -12.28
N ARG A 173 -0.92 -1.19 -13.27
CA ARG A 173 -2.38 -1.07 -13.08
C ARG A 173 -2.98 -2.25 -12.33
N THR A 174 -2.32 -3.41 -12.35
CA THR A 174 -2.76 -4.61 -11.63
C THR A 174 -1.87 -4.92 -10.42
N LEU A 175 -0.81 -4.13 -10.23
CA LEU A 175 0.06 -4.24 -9.06
C LEU A 175 -0.70 -3.74 -7.83
N ASP A 176 -0.61 -4.47 -6.72
CA ASP A 176 -1.23 -4.02 -5.48
C ASP A 176 -0.59 -2.72 -4.97
N GLU A 177 -1.40 -1.94 -4.27
CA GLU A 177 -1.02 -0.64 -3.74
C GLU A 177 0.24 -0.68 -2.88
N ARG A 178 0.43 -1.75 -2.10
CA ARG A 178 1.58 -1.88 -1.21
C ARG A 178 2.88 -2.04 -2.02
N ASN A 179 2.89 -2.89 -3.04
CA ASN A 179 4.02 -3.03 -3.95
C ASN A 179 4.27 -1.77 -4.80
N LEU A 180 3.20 -1.07 -5.20
CA LEU A 180 3.34 0.19 -5.95
C LEU A 180 3.98 1.28 -5.07
N ARG A 181 3.51 1.46 -3.82
CA ARG A 181 4.16 2.33 -2.84
C ARG A 181 5.60 1.90 -2.56
N SER A 182 5.87 0.61 -2.41
CA SER A 182 7.25 0.12 -2.24
C SER A 182 8.17 0.57 -3.39
N GLY A 183 7.68 0.64 -4.63
CA GLY A 183 8.47 1.19 -5.75
C GLY A 183 8.61 2.72 -5.70
N LEU A 184 7.58 3.44 -5.26
CA LEU A 184 7.64 4.90 -5.09
C LEU A 184 8.71 5.35 -4.10
N ALA A 185 9.01 4.54 -3.08
CA ALA A 185 10.08 4.84 -2.12
C ALA A 185 11.43 5.02 -2.82
N GLU A 186 11.72 4.18 -3.82
CA GLU A 186 12.96 4.26 -4.60
C GLU A 186 12.98 5.44 -5.57
N ILE A 187 11.82 5.83 -6.11
CA ILE A 187 11.67 7.06 -6.91
C ILE A 187 11.96 8.29 -6.04
N ILE A 188 11.36 8.35 -4.84
CA ILE A 188 11.60 9.42 -3.87
C ILE A 188 13.09 9.47 -3.51
N LYS A 189 13.70 8.30 -3.22
CA LYS A 189 15.14 8.19 -2.95
C LYS A 189 15.97 8.80 -4.07
N ALA A 190 15.74 8.38 -5.33
CA ALA A 190 16.42 8.90 -6.50
C ALA A 190 16.28 10.42 -6.62
N GLY A 191 15.09 10.95 -6.35
CA GLY A 191 14.84 12.39 -6.35
C GLY A 191 15.61 13.15 -5.26
N LEU A 192 15.70 12.58 -4.06
CA LEU A 192 16.37 13.18 -2.92
C LEU A 192 17.88 13.21 -3.09
N ILE A 193 18.48 12.14 -3.61
CA ILE A 193 19.94 12.02 -3.67
C ILE A 193 20.55 12.48 -5.00
N GLY A 194 19.74 12.54 -6.07
CA GLY A 194 20.26 12.60 -7.43
C GLY A 194 19.58 13.60 -8.36
N ASP A 195 18.24 13.60 -8.42
CA ASP A 195 17.48 14.42 -9.37
C ASP A 195 16.29 15.14 -8.70
N ARG A 196 16.53 16.40 -8.30
CA ARG A 196 15.49 17.24 -7.69
C ARG A 196 14.23 17.37 -8.54
N THR A 197 14.31 17.22 -9.87
CA THR A 197 13.12 17.34 -10.72
C THR A 197 12.09 16.26 -10.45
N ILE A 198 12.49 15.09 -9.94
CA ILE A 198 11.57 14.06 -9.44
C ILE A 198 10.76 14.60 -8.26
N ILE A 199 11.43 15.28 -7.32
CA ILE A 199 10.78 15.89 -6.16
C ILE A 199 9.82 16.98 -6.60
N ASP A 200 10.21 17.81 -7.56
CA ASP A 200 9.34 18.87 -8.10
C ASP A 200 8.09 18.31 -8.79
N LEU A 201 8.20 17.15 -9.44
CA LEU A 201 7.07 16.45 -10.06
C LEU A 201 6.10 15.84 -9.03
N LEU A 202 6.61 15.35 -7.91
CA LEU A 202 5.82 14.74 -6.83
C LEU A 202 5.21 15.77 -5.88
N LYS A 203 5.85 16.93 -5.72
CA LYS A 203 5.47 17.94 -4.72
C LYS A 203 4.03 18.41 -4.90
N GLY A 204 3.23 18.27 -3.84
CA GLY A 204 1.84 18.70 -3.81
C GLY A 204 0.85 17.76 -4.49
N ARG A 205 1.31 16.57 -4.93
CA ARG A 205 0.45 15.50 -5.45
C ARG A 205 0.27 14.43 -4.39
N LYS A 206 -0.91 13.83 -4.34
CA LYS A 206 -1.19 12.62 -3.53
C LYS A 206 -0.87 11.35 -4.31
N TYR A 207 -0.75 10.25 -3.58
CA TYR A 207 -0.51 8.91 -4.12
C TYR A 207 -1.38 8.62 -5.35
N GLU A 208 -2.70 8.83 -5.25
CA GLU A 208 -3.66 8.51 -6.31
C GLU A 208 -3.46 9.36 -7.56
N GLU A 209 -3.04 10.62 -7.42
CA GLU A 209 -2.73 11.51 -8.54
C GLU A 209 -1.47 11.07 -9.28
N VAL A 210 -0.49 10.53 -8.55
CA VAL A 210 0.75 10.03 -9.14
C VAL A 210 0.51 8.69 -9.83
N THR A 211 -0.16 7.75 -9.16
CA THR A 211 -0.36 6.40 -9.69
C THR A 211 -1.47 6.30 -10.72
N GLY A 212 -2.36 7.29 -10.77
CA GLY A 212 -3.43 7.39 -11.77
C GLY A 212 -3.00 8.00 -13.11
N ASP A 213 -1.80 8.58 -13.20
CA ASP A 213 -1.29 9.22 -14.41
C ASP A 213 -0.12 8.42 -15.01
N ASP A 214 -0.44 7.58 -16.01
CA ASP A 214 0.57 6.80 -16.75
C ASP A 214 1.70 7.68 -17.32
N THR A 215 1.40 8.91 -17.76
CA THR A 215 2.39 9.82 -18.36
C THR A 215 3.39 10.30 -17.31
N LEU A 216 2.86 10.67 -16.14
CA LEU A 216 3.69 11.04 -14.99
C LEU A 216 4.52 9.86 -14.50
N LEU A 217 3.96 8.65 -14.42
CA LEU A 217 4.71 7.44 -14.06
C LEU A 217 5.86 7.17 -15.03
N VAL A 218 5.61 7.23 -16.35
CA VAL A 218 6.67 7.08 -17.37
C VAL A 218 7.80 8.08 -17.14
N GLU A 219 7.47 9.35 -16.88
CA GLU A 219 8.48 10.38 -16.65
C GLU A 219 9.27 10.17 -15.35
N LEU A 220 8.59 9.79 -14.26
CA LEU A 220 9.23 9.47 -12.97
C LEU A 220 10.16 8.25 -13.09
N ILE A 221 9.72 7.20 -13.79
CA ILE A 221 10.52 6.00 -14.04
C ILE A 221 11.74 6.36 -14.90
N ARG A 222 11.55 7.10 -16.00
CA ARG A 222 12.63 7.56 -16.87
C ARG A 222 13.72 8.29 -16.09
N LYS A 223 13.35 9.28 -15.26
CA LYS A 223 14.30 10.05 -14.45
C LYS A 223 15.03 9.19 -13.42
N SER A 224 14.30 8.29 -12.76
CA SER A 224 14.88 7.38 -11.77
C SER A 224 15.92 6.45 -12.42
N VAL A 225 15.58 5.90 -13.59
CA VAL A 225 16.48 5.06 -14.40
C VAL A 225 17.68 5.86 -14.90
N GLU A 226 17.51 7.07 -15.43
CA GLU A 226 18.62 7.94 -15.88
C GLU A 226 19.60 8.22 -14.75
N PHE A 227 19.10 8.56 -13.57
CA PHE A 227 19.93 8.74 -12.38
C PHE A 227 20.69 7.47 -12.03
N LYS A 228 20.00 6.32 -11.98
CA LYS A 228 20.64 5.04 -11.65
C LYS A 228 21.70 4.65 -12.69
N VAL A 229 21.43 4.83 -13.98
CA VAL A 229 22.38 4.59 -15.08
C VAL A 229 23.63 5.47 -14.90
N LYS A 230 23.47 6.76 -14.58
CA LYS A 230 24.61 7.65 -14.32
C LYS A 230 25.50 7.09 -13.20
N VAL A 231 24.92 6.67 -12.09
CA VAL A 231 25.67 6.10 -10.95
C VAL A 231 26.30 4.75 -11.33
N VAL A 232 25.61 3.91 -12.11
CA VAL A 232 26.14 2.63 -12.61
C VAL A 232 27.35 2.83 -13.51
N LEU A 233 27.34 3.84 -14.38
CA LEU A 233 28.46 4.15 -15.29
C LEU A 233 29.69 4.69 -14.55
N GLU A 234 29.49 5.38 -13.43
CA GLU A 234 30.60 5.89 -12.60
C GLU A 234 31.31 4.75 -11.83
N ASP A 235 30.59 3.69 -11.46
CA ASP A 235 31.12 2.54 -10.70
C ASP A 235 30.31 1.23 -10.94
N GLU A 236 30.57 0.53 -12.06
CA GLU A 236 29.79 -0.66 -12.45
C GLU A 236 29.90 -1.82 -11.43
N ARG A 237 31.09 -2.01 -10.86
CA ARG A 237 31.47 -3.16 -10.03
C ARG A 237 31.61 -2.86 -8.53
N GLU A 238 31.25 -1.65 -8.11
CA GLU A 238 31.33 -1.23 -6.69
C GLU A 238 32.76 -1.19 -6.14
N GLU A 239 33.72 -0.89 -7.00
CA GLU A 239 35.15 -0.83 -6.63
C GLU A 239 35.51 0.53 -6.03
N ARG A 240 34.75 1.58 -6.34
CA ARG A 240 35.06 2.98 -5.97
C ARG A 240 34.17 3.52 -4.87
N GLY A 241 33.13 2.80 -4.49
CA GLY A 241 32.19 3.18 -3.43
C GLY A 241 31.22 4.29 -3.83
N VAL A 242 31.22 4.74 -5.09
CA VAL A 242 30.31 5.81 -5.56
C VAL A 242 28.85 5.38 -5.41
N ARG A 243 28.56 4.10 -5.64
CA ARG A 243 27.23 3.51 -5.45
C ARG A 243 26.74 3.51 -4.02
N GLN A 244 27.60 3.73 -3.02
CA GLN A 244 27.15 3.78 -1.62
C GLN A 244 26.08 4.86 -1.41
N VAL A 245 26.05 5.92 -2.22
CA VAL A 245 24.98 6.94 -2.17
C VAL A 245 23.58 6.37 -2.40
N LEU A 246 23.47 5.28 -3.19
CA LEU A 246 22.20 4.59 -3.45
C LEU A 246 21.67 3.86 -2.20
N ASN A 247 22.51 3.67 -1.19
CA ASN A 247 22.13 3.04 0.07
C ASN A 247 21.51 4.03 1.06
N PHE A 248 21.17 5.26 0.65
CA PHE A 248 20.41 6.18 1.49
C PHE A 248 19.07 5.54 1.89
N GLY A 249 18.78 5.53 3.18
CA GLY A 249 17.67 4.83 3.81
C GLY A 249 17.86 3.32 3.98
N HIS A 250 18.88 2.71 3.38
CA HIS A 250 19.06 1.26 3.40
C HIS A 250 19.80 0.76 4.64
N THR A 251 20.56 1.62 5.34
CA THR A 251 21.26 1.19 6.56
C THR A 251 20.24 0.80 7.62
N VAL A 252 19.29 1.70 7.88
CA VAL A 252 18.18 1.46 8.80
C VAL A 252 17.13 0.53 8.18
N GLY A 253 16.83 0.69 6.88
CA GLY A 253 15.85 -0.15 6.19
C GLY A 253 16.18 -1.64 6.23
N HIS A 254 17.41 -2.04 5.89
CA HIS A 254 17.81 -3.45 5.95
C HIS A 254 17.76 -4.01 7.37
N ALA A 255 18.12 -3.20 8.38
CA ALA A 255 18.02 -3.63 9.76
C ALA A 255 16.57 -3.88 10.19
N ILE A 256 15.63 -3.05 9.75
CA ILE A 256 14.18 -3.27 9.97
C ILE A 256 13.72 -4.56 9.29
N GLU A 257 14.09 -4.78 8.02
CA GLU A 257 13.73 -6.00 7.29
C GLU A 257 14.24 -7.27 7.99
N GLU A 258 15.53 -7.28 8.37
CA GLU A 258 16.17 -8.42 9.02
C GLU A 258 15.53 -8.71 10.38
N ALA A 259 15.29 -7.67 11.16
CA ALA A 259 14.90 -7.82 12.54
C ALA A 259 13.41 -8.15 12.69
N THR A 260 12.55 -7.66 11.78
CA THR A 260 11.10 -7.94 11.76
C THR A 260 10.75 -9.27 11.07
N GLY A 261 11.74 -9.94 10.49
CA GLY A 261 11.55 -11.11 9.65
C GLY A 261 11.13 -10.69 8.24
N TYR A 262 11.88 -11.18 7.24
CA TYR A 262 11.62 -10.87 5.85
C TYR A 262 10.16 -11.16 5.47
N GLY A 263 9.55 -10.24 4.71
CA GLY A 263 8.15 -10.33 4.28
C GLY A 263 7.17 -9.54 5.17
N ARG A 264 7.54 -9.18 6.41
CA ARG A 264 6.71 -8.28 7.22
C ARG A 264 6.68 -6.87 6.64
N PHE A 265 7.85 -6.32 6.31
CA PHE A 265 7.99 -5.11 5.51
C PHE A 265 8.32 -5.49 4.06
N LEU A 266 7.72 -4.80 3.11
CA LEU A 266 8.29 -4.72 1.77
C LEU A 266 9.55 -3.85 1.82
N HIS A 267 10.47 -4.11 0.91
CA HIS A 267 11.77 -3.42 0.87
C HIS A 267 11.62 -1.89 0.87
N GLY A 268 10.77 -1.33 0.00
CA GLY A 268 10.57 0.11 -0.10
C GLY A 268 9.91 0.73 1.13
N GLU A 269 9.07 -0.01 1.86
CA GLU A 269 8.52 0.46 3.13
C GLU A 269 9.63 0.62 4.17
N ALA A 270 10.53 -0.36 4.27
CA ALA A 270 11.67 -0.29 5.16
C ALA A 270 12.65 0.82 4.75
N VAL A 271 12.90 1.01 3.45
CA VAL A 271 13.71 2.12 2.92
C VAL A 271 13.06 3.47 3.23
N ALA A 272 11.73 3.62 3.14
CA ALA A 272 11.03 4.85 3.50
C ALA A 272 11.21 5.21 4.98
N VAL A 273 11.04 4.23 5.89
CA VAL A 273 11.33 4.39 7.32
C VAL A 273 12.80 4.78 7.53
N GLY A 274 13.71 4.10 6.84
CA GLY A 274 15.13 4.38 6.93
C GLY A 274 15.51 5.78 6.45
N MET A 275 14.95 6.26 5.34
CA MET A 275 15.17 7.63 4.86
C MET A 275 14.69 8.66 5.89
N ALA A 276 13.53 8.44 6.51
CA ALA A 276 12.99 9.33 7.55
C ALA A 276 13.93 9.41 8.77
N ILE A 277 14.39 8.26 9.27
CA ILE A 277 15.30 8.17 10.42
C ILE A 277 16.66 8.76 10.06
N GLU A 278 17.29 8.34 8.97
CA GLU A 278 18.62 8.80 8.57
C GLU A 278 18.65 10.32 8.29
N THR A 279 17.58 10.88 7.73
CA THR A 279 17.46 12.34 7.52
C THR A 279 17.31 13.09 8.84
N GLN A 280 16.48 12.60 9.77
CA GLN A 280 16.35 13.23 11.08
C GLN A 280 17.66 13.12 11.88
N MET A 281 18.40 12.01 11.76
CA MET A 281 19.75 11.87 12.32
C MET A 281 20.69 12.93 11.75
N ALA A 282 20.64 13.16 10.44
CA ALA A 282 21.43 14.19 9.76
C ALA A 282 21.11 15.60 10.30
N VAL A 283 19.82 15.92 10.50
CA VAL A 283 19.40 17.19 11.11
C VAL A 283 19.97 17.35 12.52
N ARG A 284 19.84 16.32 13.36
CA ARG A 284 20.34 16.38 14.75
C ARG A 284 21.85 16.46 14.84
N ALA A 285 22.57 15.86 13.90
CA ALA A 285 24.01 15.97 13.79
C ALA A 285 24.49 17.31 13.19
N GLY A 286 23.56 18.24 12.88
CA GLY A 286 23.87 19.53 12.25
C GLY A 286 24.35 19.39 10.80
N LEU A 287 23.96 18.30 10.13
CA LEU A 287 24.40 17.97 8.78
C LEU A 287 23.39 18.34 7.71
N ALA A 288 22.11 18.31 8.05
CA ALA A 288 21.01 18.68 7.18
C ALA A 288 20.15 19.77 7.83
N ALA A 289 19.45 20.54 7.00
CA ALA A 289 18.49 21.54 7.48
C ALA A 289 17.12 20.88 7.77
N GLU A 290 16.35 21.45 8.70
CA GLU A 290 15.01 20.96 9.05
C GLU A 290 14.06 20.97 7.86
N GLU A 291 14.23 21.92 6.94
CA GLU A 291 13.46 22.03 5.71
C GLU A 291 13.63 20.80 4.81
N THR A 292 14.83 20.22 4.77
CA THR A 292 15.10 19.00 3.98
C THR A 292 14.31 17.82 4.53
N ARG A 293 14.33 17.64 5.86
CA ARG A 293 13.51 16.63 6.54
C ARG A 293 12.02 16.86 6.30
N ASN A 294 11.54 18.09 6.47
CA ASN A 294 10.11 18.39 6.35
C ASN A 294 9.59 18.09 4.94
N VAL A 295 10.38 18.37 3.89
CA VAL A 295 10.03 17.98 2.52
C VAL A 295 9.96 16.47 2.37
N LEU A 296 10.95 15.72 2.85
CA LEU A 296 10.94 14.26 2.79
C LEU A 296 9.72 13.68 3.52
N LEU A 297 9.47 14.09 4.77
CA LEU A 297 8.37 13.53 5.56
C LEU A 297 7.01 13.84 4.92
N GLY A 298 6.81 15.07 4.45
CA GLY A 298 5.58 15.43 3.73
C GLY A 298 5.37 14.61 2.46
N LEU A 299 6.44 14.35 1.69
CA LEU A 299 6.34 13.48 0.50
C LEU A 299 6.02 12.03 0.86
N LEU A 300 6.63 11.50 1.93
CA LEU A 300 6.29 10.14 2.39
C LEU A 300 4.82 10.06 2.82
N GLU A 301 4.30 11.08 3.50
CA GLU A 301 2.88 11.15 3.88
C GLU A 301 1.96 11.26 2.66
N ASP A 302 2.29 12.16 1.73
CA ASP A 302 1.53 12.38 0.50
C ASP A 302 1.46 11.10 -0.36
N MET A 303 2.52 10.30 -0.35
CA MET A 303 2.61 9.01 -1.06
C MET A 303 2.06 7.83 -0.25
N GLY A 304 1.45 8.10 0.91
CA GLY A 304 0.74 7.09 1.71
C GLY A 304 1.64 6.14 2.51
N PHE A 305 2.88 6.52 2.82
CA PHE A 305 3.73 5.71 3.67
C PHE A 305 3.36 5.88 5.15
N ASP A 306 3.19 4.77 5.84
CA ASP A 306 3.39 4.73 7.29
C ASP A 306 4.89 4.49 7.54
N PHE A 307 5.65 5.58 7.72
CA PHE A 307 7.09 5.53 7.93
C PHE A 307 7.49 5.29 9.40
N LEU A 308 6.54 5.03 10.30
CA LEU A 308 6.79 4.52 11.66
C LEU A 308 5.61 3.67 12.22
N PRO A 309 5.43 2.42 11.75
CA PRO A 309 4.44 1.50 12.32
C PRO A 309 4.63 1.27 13.82
N GLU A 310 3.57 1.41 14.62
CA GLU A 310 3.65 1.39 16.11
C GLU A 310 4.05 0.03 16.69
N ASP A 311 3.81 -1.04 15.95
CA ASP A 311 4.00 -2.42 16.39
C ASP A 311 5.40 -2.97 16.10
N VAL A 312 6.35 -2.10 15.77
CA VAL A 312 7.76 -2.43 15.57
C VAL A 312 8.62 -1.82 16.66
N ASP A 313 9.47 -2.65 17.25
CA ASP A 313 10.48 -2.19 18.20
C ASP A 313 11.65 -1.55 17.44
N TYR A 314 11.68 -0.22 17.38
CA TYR A 314 12.78 0.53 16.78
C TYR A 314 13.91 0.84 17.76
N SER A 315 14.08 0.12 18.86
CA SER A 315 15.21 0.37 19.76
C SER A 315 16.54 0.45 18.99
N ALA A 316 17.39 1.43 19.31
CA ALA A 316 18.57 1.73 18.48
C ALA A 316 19.52 0.52 18.30
N SER A 317 19.66 -0.30 19.34
CA SER A 317 20.43 -1.54 19.26
C SER A 317 19.79 -2.57 18.31
N TYR A 318 18.47 -2.56 18.12
CA TYR A 318 17.78 -3.43 17.17
C TYR A 318 18.04 -3.00 15.72
N LEU A 319 18.10 -1.68 15.46
CA LEU A 319 18.41 -1.08 14.16
C LEU A 319 19.86 -1.26 13.69
N LEU A 320 20.77 -1.71 14.55
CA LEU A 320 22.16 -2.01 14.20
C LEU A 320 22.51 -3.50 14.38
N PHE A 321 21.83 -4.11 15.34
CA PHE A 321 21.87 -5.50 15.83
C PHE A 321 21.41 -6.61 14.91
N GLY A 322 20.32 -6.43 14.14
CA GLY A 322 19.66 -7.49 13.37
C GLY A 322 19.94 -8.92 13.85
N LYS A 323 19.40 -9.36 15.00
CA LYS A 323 19.67 -10.66 15.70
C LYS A 323 21.14 -11.12 15.93
N ASP A 324 22.16 -10.60 15.26
CA ASP A 324 23.53 -11.13 15.23
C ASP A 324 24.52 -10.14 15.86
N LYS A 325 24.70 -10.28 17.18
CA LYS A 325 25.58 -9.47 18.04
C LYS A 325 27.08 -9.70 17.79
N LYS A 326 27.52 -10.03 16.57
CA LYS A 326 28.86 -10.57 16.27
C LYS A 326 29.62 -9.89 15.12
N LYS A 327 29.27 -8.67 14.69
CA LYS A 327 30.10 -7.92 13.73
C LYS A 327 31.11 -7.02 14.45
N SER A 328 32.38 -7.10 14.04
CA SER A 328 33.56 -6.61 14.78
C SER A 328 34.09 -5.25 14.31
N THR A 329 33.24 -4.34 13.84
CA THR A 329 33.66 -3.00 13.38
C THR A 329 32.98 -1.92 14.21
N ASP A 330 33.76 -1.04 14.84
CA ASP A 330 33.27 0.04 15.71
C ASP A 330 32.64 1.23 14.94
N THR A 331 32.72 1.22 13.61
CA THR A 331 32.24 2.29 12.72
C THR A 331 31.40 1.78 11.56
N LEU A 332 30.59 2.67 10.98
CA LEU A 332 29.68 2.37 9.88
C LEU A 332 29.65 3.55 8.88
N LEU A 333 29.68 3.24 7.59
CA LEU A 333 29.55 4.23 6.50
C LEU A 333 28.08 4.41 6.12
N VAL A 334 27.58 5.64 6.25
CA VAL A 334 26.16 5.95 6.08
C VAL A 334 26.01 7.10 5.07
N PRO A 335 25.16 6.96 4.05
CA PRO A 335 24.79 8.07 3.18
C PRO A 335 23.95 9.10 3.94
N VAL A 336 24.39 10.35 3.94
CA VAL A 336 23.77 11.47 4.63
C VAL A 336 23.26 12.46 3.59
N LEU A 337 21.94 12.64 3.54
CA LEU A 337 21.30 13.67 2.75
C LEU A 337 21.58 15.04 3.40
N ARG A 338 22.35 15.90 2.72
CA ARG A 338 22.71 17.25 3.21
C ARG A 338 21.61 18.26 2.86
N GLU A 339 21.16 18.18 1.62
CA GLU A 339 20.08 18.95 1.02
C GLU A 339 19.57 18.15 -0.19
N ILE A 340 18.36 18.42 -0.66
CA ILE A 340 17.79 17.70 -1.81
C ILE A 340 18.70 17.87 -3.04
N GLY A 341 19.14 16.74 -3.61
CA GLY A 341 20.10 16.63 -4.71
C GLY A 341 21.56 16.52 -4.26
N ARG A 342 21.84 16.50 -2.96
CA ARG A 342 23.21 16.39 -2.42
C ARG A 342 23.27 15.42 -1.24
N VAL A 343 23.88 14.28 -1.50
CA VAL A 343 24.18 13.25 -0.52
C VAL A 343 25.70 13.10 -0.38
N GLU A 344 26.17 12.74 0.80
CA GLU A 344 27.56 12.39 1.05
C GLU A 344 27.65 11.12 1.89
N VAL A 345 28.68 10.32 1.73
CA VAL A 345 28.94 9.19 2.63
C VAL A 345 29.75 9.69 3.81
N ARG A 346 29.29 9.40 5.02
CA ARG A 346 29.98 9.75 6.26
C ARG A 346 30.17 8.53 7.15
N GLU A 347 31.32 8.48 7.81
CA GLU A 347 31.60 7.50 8.86
C GLU A 347 31.00 7.96 10.19
N PHE A 348 30.26 7.07 10.84
CA PHE A 348 29.73 7.22 12.20
C PHE A 348 30.31 6.14 13.10
N SER A 349 30.62 6.47 14.35
CA SER A 349 30.82 5.42 15.36
C SER A 349 29.47 4.75 15.66
N LEU A 350 29.48 3.45 15.98
CA LEU A 350 28.24 2.75 16.34
C LEU A 350 27.49 3.45 17.48
N SER A 351 28.21 3.87 18.53
CA SER A 351 27.62 4.58 19.67
C SER A 351 26.99 5.93 19.31
N GLU A 352 27.57 6.66 18.34
CA GLU A 352 27.02 7.91 17.85
C GLU A 352 25.76 7.67 17.03
N PHE A 353 25.80 6.67 16.14
CA PHE A 353 24.68 6.28 15.32
C PHE A 353 23.50 5.82 16.19
N GLU A 354 23.74 4.95 17.17
CA GLU A 354 22.72 4.48 18.13
C GLU A 354 22.00 5.62 18.81
N ARG A 355 22.78 6.55 19.40
CA ARG A 355 22.24 7.69 20.12
C ARG A 355 21.41 8.57 19.19
N LEU A 356 21.94 8.93 18.02
CA LEU A 356 21.25 9.77 17.05
C LEU A 356 19.97 9.11 16.52
N ALA A 357 19.99 7.79 16.26
CA ALA A 357 18.83 7.04 15.81
C ALA A 357 17.73 7.01 16.87
N ALA A 358 18.07 6.70 18.13
CA ALA A 358 17.13 6.72 19.25
C ALA A 358 16.43 8.09 19.39
N GLU A 359 17.22 9.18 19.43
CA GLU A 359 16.67 10.52 19.58
C GLU A 359 15.86 10.97 18.35
N SER A 360 16.16 10.42 17.17
CA SER A 360 15.41 10.68 15.93
C SER A 360 14.04 9.99 15.93
N LEU A 361 13.95 8.79 16.49
CA LEU A 361 12.69 8.07 16.63
C LEU A 361 11.70 8.79 17.54
N ASP A 362 12.17 9.37 18.65
CA ASP A 362 11.32 10.15 19.55
C ASP A 362 10.69 11.36 18.82
N PHE A 363 11.50 12.08 18.03
CA PHE A 363 11.00 13.17 17.20
C PHE A 363 9.97 12.69 16.18
N LEU A 364 10.28 11.64 15.43
CA LEU A 364 9.40 11.15 14.37
C LEU A 364 8.07 10.59 14.93
N ARG A 365 8.08 10.01 16.15
CA ARG A 365 6.86 9.63 16.86
C ARG A 365 5.99 10.84 17.19
N SER A 366 6.59 11.92 17.72
CA SER A 366 5.86 13.17 17.97
C SER A 366 5.35 13.81 16.68
N PHE A 367 6.16 13.79 15.61
CA PHE A 367 5.77 14.30 14.29
C PHE A 367 4.57 13.55 13.73
N LYS A 368 4.59 12.21 13.75
CA LYS A 368 3.48 11.36 13.29
C LYS A 368 2.18 11.66 14.05
N GLN A 369 2.23 11.83 15.37
CA GLN A 369 1.05 12.19 16.17
C GLN A 369 0.47 13.56 15.75
N LEU A 370 1.32 14.56 15.54
CA LEU A 370 0.90 15.89 15.09
C LEU A 370 0.32 15.87 13.66
N SER A 371 0.92 15.10 12.76
CA SER A 371 0.49 14.96 11.38
C SER A 371 -0.85 14.24 11.25
N ILE A 372 -1.04 13.14 12.00
CA ILE A 372 -2.34 12.44 12.09
C ILE A 372 -3.42 13.41 12.57
N GLY A 373 -3.16 14.20 13.62
CA GLY A 373 -4.10 15.22 14.08
C GLY A 373 -4.43 16.26 12.99
N ALA A 374 -3.42 16.82 12.33
CA ALA A 374 -3.64 17.81 11.26
C ALA A 374 -4.41 17.25 10.05
N ARG A 375 -4.17 16.00 9.68
CA ARG A 375 -4.84 15.31 8.58
C ARG A 375 -6.29 14.96 8.92
N LEU A 376 -6.52 14.40 10.12
CA LEU A 376 -7.88 14.14 10.62
C LEU A 376 -8.70 15.43 10.71
N GLN A 377 -8.06 16.55 11.08
CA GLN A 377 -8.71 17.87 11.09
C GLN A 377 -9.07 18.37 9.69
N GLY A 378 -8.22 18.14 8.68
CA GLY A 378 -8.48 18.53 7.29
C GLY A 378 -9.60 17.71 6.65
N GLU A 379 -9.49 16.38 6.70
CA GLU A 379 -10.49 15.44 6.15
C GLU A 379 -11.85 15.61 6.84
N ALA A 380 -11.88 15.64 8.18
CA ALA A 380 -13.12 15.86 8.91
C ALA A 380 -13.75 17.21 8.58
N ARG A 381 -12.97 18.26 8.38
CA ARG A 381 -13.51 19.57 8.03
C ARG A 381 -14.16 19.57 6.65
N GLU A 382 -13.52 19.01 5.63
CA GLU A 382 -14.06 18.97 4.27
C GLU A 382 -15.31 18.08 4.17
N ASP A 383 -15.29 16.91 4.81
CA ASP A 383 -16.43 15.99 4.83
C ASP A 383 -17.62 16.58 5.59
N VAL A 384 -17.36 17.21 6.74
CA VAL A 384 -18.41 17.86 7.56
C VAL A 384 -18.99 19.05 6.84
N GLU A 385 -18.16 19.93 6.26
CA GLU A 385 -18.65 21.08 5.48
C GLU A 385 -19.51 20.63 4.29
N SER A 386 -19.14 19.51 3.65
CA SER A 386 -19.92 18.93 2.54
C SER A 386 -21.27 18.38 3.01
N LEU A 387 -21.31 17.64 4.12
CA LEU A 387 -22.55 17.12 4.69
C LEU A 387 -23.46 18.22 5.25
N GLU A 388 -22.88 19.27 5.84
CA GLU A 388 -23.62 20.46 6.29
C GLU A 388 -24.31 21.18 5.12
N ARG A 389 -23.63 21.34 3.96
CA ARG A 389 -24.23 21.94 2.76
C ARG A 389 -25.41 21.11 2.22
N LEU A 390 -25.39 19.80 2.44
CA LEU A 390 -26.48 18.89 2.08
C LEU A 390 -27.58 18.79 3.15
N GLY A 391 -27.47 19.53 4.26
CA GLY A 391 -28.43 19.49 5.37
C GLY A 391 -28.38 18.19 6.20
N ARG A 392 -27.36 17.35 6.01
CA ARG A 392 -27.22 16.03 6.66
C ARG A 392 -26.45 16.14 7.99
N PHE A 393 -26.99 16.92 8.93
CA PHE A 393 -26.30 17.24 10.20
C PHE A 393 -26.04 16.01 11.10
N GLY A 394 -26.93 15.02 11.11
CA GLY A 394 -26.75 13.79 11.88
C GLY A 394 -25.60 12.92 11.35
N ASP A 395 -25.44 12.86 10.02
CA ASP A 395 -24.31 12.13 9.40
C ASP A 395 -22.99 12.85 9.64
N ALA A 396 -22.99 14.19 9.59
CA ALA A 396 -21.82 15.01 9.93
C ALA A 396 -21.39 14.78 11.39
N GLU A 397 -22.33 14.71 12.33
CA GLU A 397 -22.02 14.43 13.73
C GLU A 397 -21.48 13.02 13.93
N ASN A 398 -22.11 12.01 13.32
CA ASN A 398 -21.64 10.63 13.40
C ASN A 398 -20.22 10.48 12.83
N LEU A 399 -19.93 11.19 11.74
CA LEU A 399 -18.61 11.22 11.14
C LEU A 399 -17.58 11.90 12.06
N LEU A 400 -17.89 13.08 12.61
CA LEU A 400 -17.04 13.77 13.60
C LEU A 400 -16.76 12.91 14.82
N ARG A 401 -17.78 12.20 15.34
CA ARG A 401 -17.61 11.29 16.48
C ARG A 401 -16.73 10.09 16.13
N LYS A 402 -16.76 9.59 14.90
CA LYS A 402 -15.81 8.56 14.42
C LYS A 402 -14.38 9.10 14.34
N TYR A 403 -14.17 10.34 13.91
CA TYR A 403 -12.85 10.99 13.93
C TYR A 403 -12.35 11.19 15.37
N LEU A 404 -13.21 11.67 16.26
CA LEU A 404 -12.92 11.83 17.70
C LEU A 404 -12.71 10.50 18.45
N GLN A 405 -13.16 9.35 17.92
CA GLN A 405 -12.78 8.05 18.50
C GLN A 405 -11.29 7.75 18.31
N LYS A 406 -10.67 8.27 17.23
CA LYS A 406 -9.24 8.08 16.93
C LYS A 406 -8.37 9.07 17.71
N ASP A 407 -8.84 10.31 17.85
CA ASP A 407 -8.22 11.30 18.73
C ASP A 407 -9.30 12.01 19.59
N PRO A 408 -9.62 11.47 20.79
CA PRO A 408 -10.65 12.03 21.66
C PRO A 408 -10.31 13.40 22.25
N LYS A 409 -9.06 13.87 22.08
CA LYS A 409 -8.59 15.11 22.69
C LYS A 409 -8.30 16.20 21.67
N ASP A 410 -8.61 15.97 20.40
CA ASP A 410 -8.40 16.95 19.34
C ASP A 410 -9.29 18.19 19.57
N GLU A 411 -8.64 19.29 19.99
CA GLU A 411 -9.29 20.56 20.29
C GLU A 411 -10.07 21.14 19.10
N ARG A 412 -9.56 20.97 17.88
CA ARG A 412 -10.18 21.54 16.67
C ARG A 412 -11.39 20.71 16.23
N LEU A 413 -11.33 19.39 16.31
CA LEU A 413 -12.49 18.53 16.04
C LEU A 413 -13.60 18.76 17.07
N LEU A 414 -13.25 18.96 18.34
CA LEU A 414 -14.21 19.33 19.38
C LEU A 414 -14.83 20.71 19.12
N LEU A 415 -14.06 21.69 18.63
CA LEU A 415 -14.61 23.00 18.20
C LEU A 415 -15.58 22.87 17.02
N ILE A 416 -15.27 22.01 16.04
CA ILE A 416 -16.17 21.75 14.90
C ILE A 416 -17.46 21.07 15.39
N LEU A 417 -17.35 20.08 16.28
CA LEU A 417 -18.50 19.41 16.89
C LEU A 417 -19.38 20.39 17.68
N ALA A 418 -18.78 21.27 18.49
CA ALA A 418 -19.52 22.28 19.24
C ALA A 418 -20.31 23.24 18.31
N ARG A 419 -19.71 23.66 17.18
CA ARG A 419 -20.39 24.49 16.16
C ARG A 419 -21.54 23.74 15.49
N LEU A 420 -21.34 22.46 15.17
CA LEU A 420 -22.36 21.62 14.55
C LEU A 420 -23.56 21.43 15.50
N LEU A 421 -23.32 21.14 16.78
CA LEU A 421 -24.37 21.02 17.80
C LEU A 421 -25.13 22.33 18.01
N ARG A 422 -24.42 23.46 17.98
CA ARG A 422 -25.04 24.80 18.02
C ARG A 422 -25.98 25.03 16.83
N LYS A 423 -25.56 24.69 15.60
CA LYS A 423 -26.41 24.78 14.40
C LYS A 423 -27.67 23.91 14.49
N GLN A 424 -27.59 22.77 15.19
CA GLN A 424 -28.72 21.90 15.47
C GLN A 424 -29.59 22.36 16.66
N LYS A 425 -29.33 23.56 17.23
CA LYS A 425 -29.98 24.09 18.45
C LYS A 425 -29.79 23.21 19.70
N ARG A 426 -28.80 22.30 19.70
CA ARG A 426 -28.44 21.46 20.85
C ARG A 426 -27.43 22.19 21.74
N PHE A 427 -27.87 23.31 22.32
CA PHE A 427 -27.01 24.26 23.01
C PHE A 427 -26.34 23.66 24.26
N THR A 428 -27.06 22.88 25.06
CA THR A 428 -26.52 22.23 26.27
C THR A 428 -25.35 21.30 25.96
N GLU A 429 -25.48 20.52 24.89
CA GLU A 429 -24.42 19.61 24.45
C GLU A 429 -23.23 20.36 23.84
N SER A 430 -23.51 21.43 23.09
CA SER A 430 -22.47 22.34 22.58
C SER A 430 -21.64 22.96 23.72
N LEU A 431 -22.31 23.45 24.77
CA LEU A 431 -21.65 24.01 25.96
C LEU A 431 -20.81 22.96 26.69
N SER A 432 -21.31 21.74 26.86
CA SER A 432 -20.55 20.65 27.49
C SER A 432 -19.24 20.34 26.75
N VAL A 433 -19.26 20.35 25.41
CA VAL A 433 -18.05 20.13 24.60
C VAL A 433 -17.07 21.30 24.75
N LEU A 434 -17.57 22.53 24.80
CA LEU A 434 -16.73 23.73 24.99
C LEU A 434 -16.10 23.78 26.39
N ASP A 435 -16.82 23.36 27.42
CA ASP A 435 -16.29 23.26 28.78
C ASP A 435 -15.18 22.20 28.87
N GLU A 436 -15.29 21.08 28.12
CA GLU A 436 -14.22 20.07 28.02
C GLU A 436 -12.94 20.66 27.39
N ILE A 437 -13.08 21.49 26.35
CA ILE A 437 -11.95 22.19 25.72
C ILE A 437 -11.30 23.15 26.71
N LEU A 438 -12.09 24.01 27.37
CA LEU A 438 -11.60 25.05 28.28
C LEU A 438 -11.01 24.48 29.58
N ALA A 439 -11.47 23.31 30.04
CA ALA A 439 -10.86 22.61 31.16
C ALA A 439 -9.42 22.15 30.86
N ARG A 440 -9.11 21.89 29.59
CA ARG A 440 -7.78 21.45 29.13
C ARG A 440 -6.91 22.63 28.70
N ASN A 441 -7.49 23.59 28.00
CA ASN A 441 -6.83 24.77 27.48
C ASN A 441 -7.65 26.03 27.80
N PRO A 442 -7.49 26.60 29.02
CA PRO A 442 -8.22 27.81 29.43
C PRO A 442 -7.93 29.04 28.55
N SER A 443 -6.84 29.01 27.78
CA SER A 443 -6.42 30.07 26.86
C SER A 443 -6.95 29.93 25.43
N CYS A 444 -7.79 28.94 25.13
CA CYS A 444 -8.39 28.79 23.79
C CYS A 444 -9.40 29.92 23.52
N GLN A 445 -8.94 30.98 22.85
CA GLN A 445 -9.76 32.15 22.55
C GLN A 445 -10.99 31.81 21.69
N GLU A 446 -10.84 30.88 20.75
CA GLU A 446 -11.91 30.45 19.85
C GLU A 446 -13.04 29.71 20.60
N ALA A 447 -12.70 28.90 21.60
CA ALA A 447 -13.68 28.25 22.48
C ALA A 447 -14.38 29.25 23.40
N VAL A 448 -13.65 30.23 23.95
CA VAL A 448 -14.23 31.30 24.79
C VAL A 448 -15.27 32.12 24.01
N GLU A 449 -14.93 32.55 22.79
CA GLU A 449 -15.83 33.35 21.94
C GLU A 449 -17.06 32.56 21.49
N LEU A 450 -16.86 31.28 21.11
CA LEU A 450 -17.95 30.41 20.70
C LEU A 450 -18.90 30.11 21.88
N ARG A 451 -18.36 29.85 23.07
CA ARG A 451 -19.16 29.58 24.28
C ARG A 451 -20.07 30.75 24.63
N LYS A 452 -19.54 31.98 24.61
CA LYS A 452 -20.34 33.19 24.83
C LYS A 452 -21.49 33.30 23.82
N THR A 453 -21.21 33.00 22.55
CA THR A 453 -22.21 33.04 21.48
C THR A 453 -23.31 32.00 21.70
N VAL A 454 -22.95 30.77 22.07
CA VAL A 454 -23.89 29.68 22.37
C VAL A 454 -24.77 30.02 23.57
N GLU A 455 -24.21 30.61 24.63
CA GLU A 455 -24.98 31.06 25.82
C GLU A 455 -26.00 32.16 25.46
N GLU A 456 -25.61 33.14 24.65
CA GLU A 456 -26.51 34.19 24.18
C GLU A 456 -27.63 33.66 23.27
N GLU A 457 -27.34 32.67 22.43
CA GLU A 457 -28.34 32.01 21.56
C GLU A 457 -29.30 31.13 22.39
N ALA A 458 -28.80 30.40 23.39
CA ALA A 458 -29.61 29.55 24.27
C ALA A 458 -30.63 30.37 25.09
N LEU A 459 -30.21 31.50 25.65
CA LEU A 459 -31.09 32.41 26.42
C LEU A 459 -32.23 32.97 25.55
N LYS A 460 -31.95 33.29 24.28
CA LYS A 460 -32.97 33.78 23.35
C LYS A 460 -33.98 32.70 22.96
N GLU A 461 -33.53 31.45 22.79
CA GLU A 461 -34.43 30.34 22.46
C GLU A 461 -35.36 29.98 23.64
N GLU A 462 -34.86 30.07 24.89
CA GLU A 462 -35.66 29.90 26.11
C GLU A 462 -36.73 31.00 26.26
N GLU A 463 -36.42 32.26 25.93
CA GLU A 463 -37.41 33.35 25.92
C GLU A 463 -38.50 33.17 24.83
N ILE A 464 -38.13 32.60 23.69
CA ILE A 464 -39.06 32.30 22.57
C ILE A 464 -39.97 31.12 22.91
N THR A 465 -39.45 30.07 23.56
CA THR A 465 -40.26 28.91 23.98
C THR A 465 -41.18 29.24 25.17
N ALA A 466 -40.78 30.16 26.06
CA ALA A 466 -41.62 30.65 27.16
C ALA A 466 -42.82 31.52 26.71
N THR A 467 -42.83 32.00 25.45
CA THR A 467 -43.88 32.88 24.91
C THR A 467 -44.91 32.17 24.01
N GLN A 468 -44.81 30.85 23.81
CA GLN A 468 -45.84 30.06 23.12
C GLN A 468 -46.78 29.34 24.13
N PRO A 469 -48.11 29.59 24.12
CA PRO A 469 -49.03 28.90 25.03
C PRO A 469 -49.29 27.46 24.60
N SER A 470 -49.14 26.51 25.53
CA SER A 470 -49.44 25.09 25.33
C SER A 470 -50.94 24.87 25.11
N SER A 471 -51.30 24.25 23.99
CA SER A 471 -52.67 23.88 23.63
C SER A 471 -53.14 22.66 24.44
N SER A 472 -53.62 22.89 25.66
CA SER A 472 -54.43 21.93 26.40
C SER A 472 -55.37 22.68 27.33
N GLU A 473 -56.49 23.16 26.80
CA GLU A 473 -57.72 23.47 27.57
C GLU A 473 -58.72 24.19 26.66
N ARG A 474 -59.66 23.44 26.06
CA ARG A 474 -61.02 23.94 25.76
C ARG A 474 -62.03 22.79 25.77
N LEU A 475 -62.61 22.56 26.94
CA LEU A 475 -63.94 21.96 27.10
C LEU A 475 -64.86 23.08 27.60
N VAL A 476 -66.00 23.27 26.94
CA VAL A 476 -67.08 24.13 27.44
C VAL A 476 -68.36 23.30 27.43
N SER A 477 -68.96 23.12 28.61
CA SER A 477 -70.24 22.43 28.81
C SER A 477 -71.40 23.42 28.89
N LEU A 478 -72.52 23.10 28.23
CA LEU A 478 -73.82 23.72 28.49
C LEU A 478 -74.92 22.66 28.48
N GLY A 479 -75.37 22.23 29.67
CA GLY A 479 -76.62 21.46 29.86
C GLY A 479 -76.60 19.98 29.48
N GLU A 480 -77.61 19.24 29.96
CA GLU A 480 -77.79 17.79 29.82
C GLU A 480 -78.15 17.40 28.36
N GLU A 481 -77.18 17.43 27.45
CA GLU A 481 -77.07 16.59 26.25
C GLU A 481 -75.82 17.00 25.45
N VAL A 482 -74.98 16.02 25.11
CA VAL A 482 -73.75 16.21 24.32
C VAL A 482 -74.06 15.97 22.85
N TYR A 483 -73.74 16.94 22.00
CA TYR A 483 -73.82 16.81 20.53
C TYR A 483 -72.40 16.86 19.94
N GLU A 484 -72.06 15.85 19.15
CA GLU A 484 -70.89 15.80 18.28
C GLU A 484 -71.28 16.46 16.95
N ILE A 485 -70.60 17.52 16.54
CA ILE A 485 -70.79 18.08 15.19
C ILE A 485 -69.60 17.64 14.36
N ASP A 486 -69.87 16.65 13.51
CA ASP A 486 -69.09 16.33 12.34
C ASP A 486 -69.91 16.72 11.10
N THR A 487 -69.25 17.31 10.10
CA THR A 487 -69.56 17.38 8.65
C THR A 487 -68.65 18.44 8.02
N ALA A 488 -67.67 18.04 7.20
CA ALA A 488 -67.77 17.68 5.77
C ALA A 488 -67.89 18.94 4.88
N HIS A 489 -66.87 19.28 4.09
CA HIS A 489 -66.52 18.82 2.72
C HIS A 489 -67.00 19.81 1.64
N GLU A 490 -66.10 20.12 0.70
CA GLU A 490 -66.27 20.42 -0.74
C GLU A 490 -64.95 21.09 -1.20
N GLY A 491 -64.19 20.71 -2.23
CA GLY A 491 -64.28 19.66 -3.25
C GLY A 491 -63.33 20.03 -4.42
N GLU A 492 -62.49 19.07 -4.85
CA GLU A 492 -61.97 18.76 -6.22
C GLU A 492 -61.19 19.84 -7.04
N ALA A 493 -60.13 19.56 -7.83
CA ALA A 493 -59.71 18.41 -8.66
C ALA A 493 -58.15 18.37 -8.80
N GLY A 494 -57.44 17.22 -8.86
CA GLY A 494 -57.19 16.31 -10.01
C GLY A 494 -55.92 16.75 -10.79
N GLU A 495 -54.87 15.98 -11.13
CA GLU A 495 -54.55 14.54 -11.27
C GLU A 495 -52.99 14.37 -11.23
N GLU A 496 -52.44 13.36 -10.54
CA GLU A 496 -51.66 12.16 -11.00
C GLU A 496 -50.23 12.43 -11.57
N GLU A 497 -49.14 11.73 -11.20
CA GLU A 497 -48.89 10.27 -11.17
C GLU A 497 -47.93 9.79 -10.04
N GLU A 498 -48.36 8.69 -9.40
CA GLU A 498 -47.67 7.47 -8.92
C GLU A 498 -46.36 7.53 -8.09
N GLY A 499 -46.54 7.38 -6.77
CA GLY A 499 -45.60 6.74 -5.85
C GLY A 499 -46.23 5.49 -5.24
N GLU A 500 -45.53 4.35 -5.28
CA GLU A 500 -45.91 3.14 -4.54
C GLU A 500 -45.44 3.26 -3.08
N GLU A 501 -46.40 3.39 -2.16
CA GLU A 501 -46.20 3.31 -0.71
C GLU A 501 -46.09 1.85 -0.23
N TYR A 502 -45.15 1.61 0.68
CA TYR A 502 -45.00 0.37 1.43
C TYR A 502 -46.12 0.23 2.49
N PRO A 503 -46.63 -1.00 2.75
CA PRO A 503 -47.59 -1.23 3.83
C PRO A 503 -46.90 -1.26 5.22
N PRO A 504 -47.66 -1.04 6.31
CA PRO A 504 -47.12 -0.82 7.65
C PRO A 504 -46.74 -2.12 8.37
N GLU A 505 -45.91 -1.94 9.39
CA GLU A 505 -45.35 -2.92 10.32
C GLU A 505 -46.37 -3.97 10.80
N GLU A 506 -46.17 -5.22 10.40
CA GLU A 506 -46.78 -6.40 11.01
C GLU A 506 -45.80 -7.04 12.01
N GLU A 507 -46.35 -7.24 13.21
CA GLU A 507 -46.03 -8.17 14.31
C GLU A 507 -44.72 -8.99 14.27
N GLU A 508 -44.03 -8.99 15.42
CA GLU A 508 -42.93 -9.89 15.80
C GLU A 508 -43.28 -11.37 15.59
N GLY A 509 -43.10 -11.85 14.36
CA GLY A 509 -42.99 -13.28 14.04
C GLY A 509 -41.54 -13.73 14.25
N GLU A 510 -41.35 -14.85 14.95
CA GLU A 510 -40.05 -15.51 15.11
C GLU A 510 -39.31 -15.58 13.77
N GLY A 511 -38.30 -14.72 13.60
CA GLY A 511 -37.64 -14.51 12.32
C GLY A 511 -37.05 -15.80 11.78
N ILE A 512 -37.62 -16.30 10.68
CA ILE A 512 -36.98 -17.33 9.87
C ILE A 512 -35.65 -16.72 9.40
N PRO A 513 -34.48 -17.30 9.77
CA PRO A 513 -33.20 -16.74 9.37
C PRO A 513 -33.11 -16.77 7.84
N VAL A 514 -33.10 -15.60 7.21
CA VAL A 514 -32.91 -15.47 5.76
C VAL A 514 -31.45 -15.74 5.45
N TYR A 515 -31.17 -16.93 4.90
CA TYR A 515 -29.83 -17.33 4.47
C TYR A 515 -29.51 -16.64 3.14
N THR A 516 -28.47 -15.82 3.11
CA THR A 516 -28.07 -15.07 1.91
C THR A 516 -26.63 -15.38 1.53
N VAL A 517 -26.30 -15.24 0.23
CA VAL A 517 -24.91 -15.42 -0.25
C VAL A 517 -23.91 -14.52 0.49
N PRO A 518 -24.20 -13.23 0.76
CA PRO A 518 -23.32 -12.37 1.58
C PRO A 518 -23.09 -12.90 3.00
N MET A 519 -24.08 -13.55 3.62
CA MET A 519 -23.91 -14.17 4.94
C MET A 519 -22.91 -15.34 4.88
N ALA A 520 -22.97 -16.17 3.85
CA ALA A 520 -22.00 -17.24 3.63
C ALA A 520 -20.59 -16.71 3.33
N GLU A 521 -20.47 -15.65 2.54
CA GLU A 521 -19.19 -14.98 2.25
C GLU A 521 -18.58 -14.37 3.52
N MET A 522 -19.41 -13.76 4.39
CA MET A 522 -18.96 -13.24 5.68
C MET A 522 -18.45 -14.36 6.61
N LEU A 523 -19.14 -15.50 6.66
CA LEU A 523 -18.72 -16.66 7.45
C LEU A 523 -17.40 -17.24 6.93
N LEU A 524 -17.20 -17.27 5.62
CA LEU A 524 -15.92 -17.65 5.02
C LEU A 524 -14.80 -16.67 5.39
N ALA A 525 -15.06 -15.37 5.34
CA ALA A 525 -14.09 -14.34 5.72
C ALA A 525 -13.70 -14.42 7.21
N ARG A 526 -14.59 -14.95 8.07
CA ARG A 526 -14.32 -15.21 9.49
C ARG A 526 -13.62 -16.55 9.77
N GLY A 527 -13.31 -17.33 8.73
CA GLY A 527 -12.66 -18.63 8.88
C GLY A 527 -13.60 -19.73 9.37
N GLU A 528 -14.91 -19.62 9.10
CA GLU A 528 -15.94 -20.60 9.51
C GLU A 528 -16.54 -21.33 8.28
N PRO A 529 -15.74 -22.13 7.52
CA PRO A 529 -16.16 -22.71 6.25
C PRO A 529 -17.32 -23.70 6.38
N GLU A 530 -17.38 -24.46 7.48
CA GLU A 530 -18.47 -25.42 7.75
C GLU A 530 -19.83 -24.72 7.90
N LYS A 531 -19.85 -23.58 8.59
CA LYS A 531 -21.08 -22.77 8.73
C LYS A 531 -21.44 -22.09 7.43
N ALA A 532 -20.46 -21.56 6.69
CA ALA A 532 -20.70 -21.00 5.37
C ALA A 532 -21.29 -22.05 4.42
N ARG A 533 -20.82 -23.29 4.47
CA ARG A 533 -21.36 -24.42 3.71
C ARG A 533 -22.81 -24.70 4.05
N GLU A 534 -23.15 -24.76 5.33
CA GLU A 534 -24.53 -25.01 5.77
C GLU A 534 -25.48 -23.92 5.24
N VAL A 535 -25.04 -22.66 5.27
CA VAL A 535 -25.78 -21.52 4.70
C VAL A 535 -25.96 -21.68 3.20
N VAL A 536 -24.90 -22.00 2.45
CA VAL A 536 -24.95 -22.20 0.99
C VAL A 536 -25.82 -23.40 0.58
N GLU A 537 -25.73 -24.51 1.30
CA GLU A 537 -26.56 -25.70 1.06
C GLU A 537 -28.04 -25.48 1.38
N ARG A 538 -28.36 -24.54 2.29
CA ARG A 538 -29.74 -24.09 2.53
C ARG A 538 -30.23 -23.16 1.41
N ILE A 539 -29.40 -22.22 0.97
CA ILE A 539 -29.71 -21.34 -0.19
C ILE A 539 -30.01 -22.19 -1.43
N LEU A 540 -29.18 -23.18 -1.72
CA LEU A 540 -29.36 -24.07 -2.88
C LEU A 540 -30.56 -25.04 -2.72
N ARG A 541 -31.04 -25.29 -1.49
CA ARG A 541 -32.28 -26.03 -1.27
C ARG A 541 -33.52 -25.21 -1.60
N GLU A 542 -33.48 -23.91 -1.33
CA GLU A 542 -34.59 -22.97 -1.60
C GLU A 542 -34.55 -22.44 -3.04
N ASN A 543 -33.34 -22.25 -3.60
CA ASN A 543 -33.10 -21.82 -4.98
C ASN A 543 -31.97 -22.65 -5.64
N PRO A 544 -32.30 -23.82 -6.22
CA PRO A 544 -31.31 -24.72 -6.83
C PRO A 544 -30.54 -24.16 -8.04
N HIS A 545 -30.92 -22.99 -8.56
CA HIS A 545 -30.28 -22.36 -9.73
C HIS A 545 -29.51 -21.08 -9.39
N ASP A 546 -29.27 -20.81 -8.09
CA ASP A 546 -28.45 -19.69 -7.66
C ASP A 546 -26.97 -19.94 -8.01
N ARG A 547 -26.54 -19.36 -9.14
CA ARG A 547 -25.16 -19.46 -9.65
C ARG A 547 -24.12 -18.91 -8.68
N ARG A 548 -24.47 -17.95 -7.82
CA ARG A 548 -23.51 -17.40 -6.85
C ARG A 548 -23.31 -18.40 -5.71
N ALA A 549 -24.39 -19.00 -5.22
CA ALA A 549 -24.33 -20.05 -4.21
C ALA A 549 -23.59 -21.31 -4.73
N GLU A 550 -23.83 -21.73 -5.99
CA GLU A 550 -23.09 -22.85 -6.61
C GLU A 550 -21.57 -22.60 -6.68
N ASN A 551 -21.17 -21.42 -7.16
CA ASN A 551 -19.77 -21.03 -7.23
C ASN A 551 -19.12 -20.95 -5.84
N LEU A 552 -19.86 -20.46 -4.85
CA LEU A 552 -19.37 -20.38 -3.48
C LEU A 552 -19.20 -21.78 -2.86
N LEU A 553 -20.12 -22.72 -3.13
CA LEU A 553 -20.00 -24.11 -2.69
C LEU A 553 -18.75 -24.79 -3.29
N LEU A 554 -18.43 -24.51 -4.56
CA LEU A 554 -17.23 -25.03 -5.21
C LEU A 554 -15.96 -24.52 -4.51
N LYS A 555 -15.90 -23.21 -4.22
CA LYS A 555 -14.78 -22.58 -3.48
C LYS A 555 -14.62 -23.17 -2.07
N ILE A 556 -15.72 -23.42 -1.37
CA ILE A 556 -15.70 -24.03 -0.03
C ILE A 556 -15.09 -25.44 -0.11
N ARG A 557 -15.49 -26.26 -1.09
CA ARG A 557 -14.93 -27.62 -1.27
C ARG A 557 -13.44 -27.61 -1.60
N GLU A 558 -13.00 -26.69 -2.47
CA GLU A 558 -11.57 -26.54 -2.78
C GLU A 558 -10.76 -26.13 -1.56
N MET A 559 -11.31 -25.27 -0.69
CA MET A 559 -10.69 -24.91 0.59
C MET A 559 -10.60 -26.10 1.55
N GLU A 560 -11.67 -26.88 1.70
CA GLU A 560 -11.70 -28.08 2.55
C GLU A 560 -10.67 -29.13 2.07
N GLU A 561 -10.53 -29.33 0.76
CA GLU A 561 -9.50 -30.24 0.21
C GLU A 561 -8.07 -29.74 0.47
N LYS A 562 -7.82 -28.44 0.35
CA LYS A 562 -6.53 -27.83 0.70
C LYS A 562 -6.25 -27.99 2.19
N PHE A 563 -7.23 -27.77 3.05
CA PHE A 563 -7.10 -27.91 4.49
C PHE A 563 -6.81 -29.36 4.91
N SER A 564 -7.49 -30.34 4.30
CA SER A 564 -7.22 -31.77 4.52
C SER A 564 -5.80 -32.18 4.10
N LYS A 565 -5.27 -31.62 3.00
CA LYS A 565 -3.87 -31.83 2.59
C LYS A 565 -2.89 -31.25 3.60
N VAL A 566 -3.16 -30.06 4.13
CA VAL A 566 -2.33 -29.42 5.18
C VAL A 566 -2.37 -30.23 6.47
N GLN A 567 -3.54 -30.68 6.92
CA GLN A 567 -3.68 -31.48 8.14
C GLN A 567 -2.91 -32.81 8.04
N ASN A 568 -2.93 -33.47 6.88
CA ASN A 568 -2.11 -34.67 6.65
C ASN A 568 -0.60 -34.42 6.75
N VAL A 569 -0.12 -33.22 6.39
CA VAL A 569 1.28 -32.84 6.55
C VAL A 569 1.60 -32.60 8.03
N ILE A 570 0.72 -31.90 8.75
CA ILE A 570 0.85 -31.68 10.20
C ILE A 570 0.93 -33.02 10.94
N ASP A 571 0.03 -33.96 10.66
CA ASP A 571 0.01 -35.28 11.30
C ASP A 571 1.26 -36.11 11.00
N LYS A 572 1.88 -35.92 9.82
CA LYS A 572 3.17 -36.54 9.48
C LYS A 572 4.32 -35.90 10.25
N LEU A 573 4.32 -34.58 10.40
CA LEU A 573 5.32 -33.85 11.17
C LEU A 573 5.24 -34.18 12.66
N GLU A 574 4.03 -34.33 13.21
CA GLU A 574 3.85 -34.74 14.61
C GLU A 574 4.36 -36.17 14.85
N ARG A 575 4.03 -37.12 13.96
CA ARG A 575 4.58 -38.48 14.03
C ARG A 575 6.10 -38.51 13.88
N PHE A 576 6.67 -37.66 13.03
CA PHE A 576 8.12 -37.53 12.88
C PHE A 576 8.76 -36.96 14.16
N ARG A 577 8.15 -35.93 14.76
CA ARG A 577 8.57 -35.35 16.04
C ARG A 577 8.54 -36.38 17.18
N GLU A 578 7.51 -37.22 17.23
CA GLU A 578 7.42 -38.31 18.22
C GLU A 578 8.51 -39.37 18.02
N ARG A 579 8.77 -39.81 16.78
CA ARG A 579 9.88 -40.74 16.48
C ARG A 579 11.24 -40.16 16.87
N ILE A 580 11.47 -38.86 16.65
CA ILE A 580 12.69 -38.19 17.11
C ILE A 580 12.78 -38.25 18.64
N ARG A 581 11.69 -37.94 19.36
CA ARG A 581 11.69 -38.01 20.83
C ARG A 581 11.93 -39.42 21.38
N GLU A 582 11.46 -40.46 20.69
CA GLU A 582 11.78 -41.86 21.03
C GLU A 582 13.24 -42.21 20.78
N VAL A 583 13.86 -41.71 19.72
CA VAL A 583 15.29 -41.97 19.43
C VAL A 583 16.22 -41.25 20.42
N PHE A 584 15.78 -40.11 20.97
CA PHE A 584 16.53 -39.35 21.97
C PHE A 584 16.28 -39.76 23.43
N ARG A 585 15.31 -40.65 23.68
CA ARG A 585 15.10 -41.31 24.98
C ARG A 585 15.82 -42.65 25.02
#